data_AF-A0A401YAH6-F1
#
_entry.id   AF-A0A401YAH6-F1
#
_cell.length_a   1.000
_cell.length_b   1.000
_cell.length_c   1.000
_cell.angle_alpha   90.00
_cell.angle_beta   90.00
_cell.angle_gamma   90.00
#
_symmetry.space_group_name_H-M   'P 1'
#
loop_
_entity.id
_entity.type
_entity.pdbx_description
1 polymer ?
#
loop_
_entity_poly.entity_id
_entity_poly.type
_entity_poly.pdbx_seq_one_letter_code
_entity_poly.pdbx_strand_id
1 'polypeptide(L)'
;MIDDVRALLRRWSLGQWVLRATMALAPVLALAATGLAGTAPRALLVVLVAALSVTYAGLPEGPFGTTAMGLVVVWWGFGLRDGLQPACLLAAALLLAAHVAGLLVAYGPDALPVDRGLLLLWLRRSGLALLLAPSLYVLAVLVRGHEAPGVWVVGLAAALVAVLVATVAFTGQE
;
A
#
# COMPACT_ATOMS: atom_id res chain seq x y z
N MET A 1 -0.15 -22.15 22.69
CA MET A 1 -0.64 -21.19 21.66
C MET A 1 -0.55 -19.74 22.11
N ILE A 2 -1.29 -19.27 23.14
CA ILE A 2 -1.20 -17.86 23.59
C ILE A 2 0.18 -17.51 24.16
N ASP A 3 0.82 -18.42 24.89
CA ASP A 3 2.15 -18.19 25.46
C ASP A 3 3.27 -18.19 24.40
N ASP A 4 3.14 -18.99 23.34
CA ASP A 4 4.06 -19.01 22.20
C ASP A 4 4.02 -17.68 21.44
N VAL A 5 2.82 -17.12 21.25
CA VAL A 5 2.64 -15.80 20.64
C VAL A 5 3.31 -14.71 21.49
N ARG A 6 3.13 -14.73 22.82
CA ARG A 6 3.79 -13.75 23.72
C ARG A 6 5.31 -13.88 23.70
N ALA A 7 5.85 -15.09 23.61
CA ALA A 7 7.29 -15.34 23.53
C ALA A 7 7.87 -14.85 22.19
N LEU A 8 7.13 -15.00 21.08
CA LEU A 8 7.48 -14.44 19.77
C LEU A 8 7.48 -12.91 19.77
N LEU A 9 6.43 -12.28 20.32
CA LEU A 9 6.28 -10.83 20.38
C LEU A 9 7.42 -10.13 21.15
N ARG A 10 7.99 -10.79 22.17
CA ARG A 10 9.11 -10.25 22.96
C ARG A 10 10.46 -10.31 22.24
N ARG A 11 10.59 -11.07 21.16
CA ARG A 11 11.85 -11.24 20.42
C ARG A 11 12.05 -10.22 19.31
N TRP A 12 11.03 -9.47 18.96
CA TRP A 12 11.10 -8.52 17.86
C TRP A 12 11.89 -7.28 18.27
N SER A 13 12.79 -6.87 17.38
CA SER A 13 13.43 -5.56 17.48
C SER A 13 12.39 -4.43 17.31
N LEU A 14 12.70 -3.23 17.79
CA LEU A 14 11.82 -2.07 17.64
C LEU A 14 11.46 -1.80 16.16
N GLY A 15 12.42 -2.00 15.24
CA GLY A 15 12.20 -1.84 13.80
C GLY A 15 11.14 -2.80 13.26
N GLN A 16 11.21 -4.07 13.66
CA GLN A 16 10.21 -5.09 13.28
C GLN A 16 8.82 -4.74 13.81
N TRP A 17 8.73 -4.23 15.04
CA TRP A 17 7.48 -3.74 15.60
C TRP A 17 6.88 -2.60 14.79
N VAL A 18 7.69 -1.62 14.40
CA VAL A 18 7.24 -0.48 13.57
C VAL A 18 6.75 -0.96 12.20
N LEU A 19 7.48 -1.88 11.55
CA LEU A 19 7.06 -2.43 10.25
C LEU A 19 5.74 -3.20 10.36
N ARG A 20 5.60 -4.09 11.34
CA ARG A 20 4.36 -4.86 11.54
C ARG A 20 3.18 -3.97 11.93
N ALA A 21 3.40 -2.95 12.76
CA ALA A 21 2.38 -1.93 13.05
C ALA A 21 1.96 -1.18 11.77
N THR A 22 2.92 -0.84 10.92
CA THR A 22 2.64 -0.21 9.61
C THR A 22 1.79 -1.11 8.73
N MET A 23 2.14 -2.40 8.61
CA MET A 23 1.38 -3.40 7.85
C MET A 23 -0.07 -3.54 8.36
N ALA A 24 -0.27 -3.51 9.68
CA ALA A 24 -1.58 -3.67 10.28
C ALA A 24 -2.45 -2.41 10.16
N LEU A 25 -1.87 -1.23 10.35
CA LEU A 25 -2.61 0.03 10.45
C LEU A 25 -2.82 0.70 9.08
N ALA A 26 -1.83 0.67 8.20
CA ALA A 26 -1.85 1.49 6.99
C ALA A 26 -3.01 1.14 6.02
N PRO A 27 -3.38 -0.14 5.78
CA PRO A 27 -4.56 -0.45 4.96
C PRO A 27 -5.87 0.03 5.58
N VAL A 28 -6.00 -0.05 6.91
CA VAL A 28 -7.20 0.41 7.64
C VAL A 28 -7.31 1.94 7.56
N LEU A 29 -6.19 2.65 7.73
CA LEU A 29 -6.13 4.11 7.59
C LEU A 29 -6.38 4.55 6.15
N ALA A 30 -5.87 3.80 5.16
CA ALA A 30 -6.11 4.06 3.74
C ALA A 30 -7.61 3.90 3.39
N LEU A 31 -8.28 2.92 3.99
CA LEU A 31 -9.73 2.77 3.87
C LEU A 31 -10.49 3.89 4.57
N ALA A 32 -10.11 4.23 5.81
CA ALA A 32 -10.74 5.29 6.58
C ALA A 32 -10.61 6.67 5.90
N ALA A 33 -9.55 6.88 5.11
CA ALA A 33 -9.35 8.10 4.34
C ALA A 33 -10.47 8.37 3.32
N THR A 34 -11.31 7.40 2.93
CA THR A 34 -12.52 7.69 2.12
C THR A 34 -13.53 8.54 2.88
N GLY A 35 -13.51 8.54 4.22
CA GLY A 35 -14.31 9.45 5.03
C GLY A 35 -13.98 10.92 4.77
N LEU A 36 -12.70 11.26 4.51
CA LEU A 36 -12.28 12.61 4.12
C LEU A 36 -12.84 13.02 2.76
N ALA A 37 -13.15 12.05 1.91
CA ALA A 37 -13.77 12.23 0.61
C ALA A 37 -15.30 12.19 0.66
N GLY A 38 -15.90 12.17 1.86
CA GLY A 38 -17.35 12.19 2.08
C GLY A 38 -18.03 10.82 1.98
N THR A 39 -17.28 9.74 1.78
CA THR A 39 -17.82 8.38 1.59
C THR A 39 -17.23 7.43 2.63
N ALA A 40 -17.80 7.45 3.83
CA ALA A 40 -17.36 6.58 4.91
C ALA A 40 -17.50 5.08 4.53
N PRO A 41 -16.50 4.24 4.84
CA PRO A 41 -16.57 2.81 4.57
C PRO A 41 -17.58 2.13 5.49
N ARG A 42 -18.19 1.02 5.03
CA ARG A 42 -19.05 0.20 5.88
C ARG A 42 -18.24 -0.40 7.02
N ALA A 43 -18.76 -0.39 8.25
CA ALA A 43 -18.07 -0.89 9.43
C ALA A 43 -17.58 -2.35 9.27
N LEU A 44 -18.39 -3.21 8.63
CA LEU A 44 -18.01 -4.60 8.34
C LEU A 44 -16.76 -4.70 7.45
N LEU A 45 -16.62 -3.82 6.45
CA LEU A 45 -15.44 -3.77 5.59
C LEU A 45 -14.21 -3.32 6.37
N VAL A 46 -14.35 -2.35 7.26
CA VAL A 46 -13.26 -1.89 8.14
C VAL A 46 -12.78 -3.05 9.03
N VAL A 47 -13.71 -3.79 9.65
CA VAL A 47 -13.38 -4.96 10.46
C VAL A 47 -12.68 -6.04 9.65
N LEU A 48 -13.16 -6.33 8.44
CA LEU A 48 -12.54 -7.32 7.55
C LEU A 48 -11.12 -6.92 7.14
N VAL A 49 -10.92 -5.67 6.71
CA VAL A 49 -9.60 -5.15 6.33
C VAL A 49 -8.67 -5.14 7.53
N ALA A 50 -9.15 -4.78 8.72
CA ALA A 50 -8.35 -4.82 9.95
C ALA A 50 -7.93 -6.26 10.29
N ALA A 51 -8.85 -7.23 10.24
CA ALA A 51 -8.54 -8.63 10.50
C ALA A 51 -7.49 -9.18 9.51
N LEU A 52 -7.66 -8.92 8.21
CA LEU A 52 -6.69 -9.30 7.18
C LEU A 52 -5.33 -8.63 7.38
N SER A 53 -5.31 -7.35 7.75
CA SER A 53 -4.07 -6.59 7.94
C SER A 53 -3.30 -7.04 9.19
N VAL A 54 -3.99 -7.37 10.28
CA VAL A 54 -3.39 -7.99 11.47
C VAL A 54 -2.85 -9.37 11.13
N THR A 55 -3.58 -10.15 10.34
CA THR A 55 -3.12 -11.48 9.89
C THR A 55 -1.89 -11.36 9.01
N TYR A 56 -1.88 -10.40 8.08
CA TYR A 56 -0.74 -10.06 7.24
C TYR A 56 0.49 -9.65 8.05
N ALA A 57 0.30 -8.82 9.08
CA ALA A 57 1.37 -8.43 9.99
C ALA A 57 1.95 -9.62 10.78
N GLY A 58 1.19 -10.71 10.96
CA GLY A 58 1.66 -11.96 11.57
C GLY A 58 2.30 -12.93 10.56
N LEU A 59 1.73 -13.03 9.37
CA LEU A 59 2.05 -13.96 8.28
C LEU A 59 2.32 -13.18 6.97
N PRO A 60 3.50 -12.53 6.83
CA PRO A 60 3.79 -11.60 5.75
C PRO A 60 3.80 -12.26 4.36
N GLU A 61 4.12 -13.55 4.26
CA GLU A 61 4.17 -14.27 2.98
C GLU A 61 2.79 -14.74 2.48
N GLY A 62 1.77 -14.67 3.33
CA GLY A 62 0.42 -15.09 2.98
C GLY A 62 -0.31 -14.10 2.05
N PRO A 63 -1.42 -14.52 1.41
CA PRO A 63 -2.20 -13.68 0.51
C PRO A 63 -2.98 -12.57 1.23
N PHE A 64 -2.92 -12.49 2.56
CA PHE A 64 -3.73 -11.60 3.39
C PHE A 64 -3.43 -10.12 3.11
N GLY A 65 -2.16 -9.76 2.92
CA GLY A 65 -1.77 -8.37 2.61
C GLY A 65 -2.34 -7.92 1.28
N THR A 66 -2.12 -8.71 0.22
CA THR A 66 -2.66 -8.45 -1.12
C THR A 66 -4.17 -8.37 -1.12
N THR A 67 -4.83 -9.28 -0.39
CA THR A 67 -6.30 -9.27 -0.25
C THR A 67 -6.79 -7.99 0.45
N ALA A 68 -6.16 -7.60 1.56
CA ALA A 68 -6.51 -6.38 2.30
C ALA A 68 -6.35 -5.14 1.43
N MET A 69 -5.18 -4.97 0.80
CA MET A 69 -4.89 -3.82 -0.08
C MET A 69 -5.82 -3.80 -1.29
N GLY A 70 -6.09 -4.95 -1.90
CA GLY A 70 -7.01 -5.09 -3.03
C GLY A 70 -8.44 -4.68 -2.67
N LEU A 71 -8.94 -5.08 -1.49
CA LEU A 71 -10.25 -4.63 -0.99
C LEU A 71 -10.32 -3.12 -0.81
N VAL A 72 -9.24 -2.49 -0.31
CA VAL A 72 -9.17 -1.03 -0.18
C VAL A 72 -9.23 -0.36 -1.56
N VAL A 73 -8.44 -0.83 -2.52
CA VAL A 73 -8.43 -0.30 -3.90
C VAL A 73 -9.79 -0.45 -4.56
N VAL A 74 -10.41 -1.62 -4.44
CA VAL A 74 -11.76 -1.91 -4.96
C VAL A 74 -12.79 -0.97 -4.35
N TRP A 75 -12.74 -0.76 -3.04
CA TRP A 75 -13.64 0.18 -2.37
C TRP A 75 -13.44 1.62 -2.84
N TRP A 76 -12.20 2.08 -2.97
CA TRP A 76 -11.89 3.41 -3.53
C TRP A 76 -12.42 3.55 -4.97
N GLY A 77 -12.31 2.50 -5.80
CA GLY A 77 -12.80 2.52 -7.17
C GLY A 77 -14.33 2.60 -7.29
N PHE A 78 -15.07 1.84 -6.48
CA PHE A 78 -16.54 1.84 -6.56
C PHE A 78 -17.21 2.92 -5.71
N GLY A 79 -16.62 3.27 -4.57
CA GLY A 79 -17.23 4.12 -3.55
C GLY A 79 -17.22 5.60 -3.90
N LEU A 80 -16.32 6.06 -4.77
CA LEU A 80 -16.08 7.49 -5.01
C LEU A 80 -16.71 8.07 -6.27
N ARG A 81 -17.45 7.26 -7.05
CA ARG A 81 -18.32 7.67 -8.19
C ARG A 81 -17.94 9.04 -8.79
N ASP A 82 -16.75 9.07 -9.41
CA ASP A 82 -16.21 10.17 -10.24
C ASP A 82 -15.56 11.36 -9.50
N GLY A 83 -15.45 11.32 -8.17
CA GLY A 83 -14.73 12.33 -7.39
C GLY A 83 -13.21 12.13 -7.40
N LEU A 84 -12.48 12.94 -8.18
CA LEU A 84 -11.02 13.08 -7.99
C LEU A 84 -10.77 13.82 -6.67
N GLN A 85 -10.37 13.07 -5.63
CA GLN A 85 -10.22 13.55 -4.26
C GLN A 85 -8.76 13.45 -3.83
N PRO A 86 -8.12 14.52 -3.33
CA PRO A 86 -6.71 14.49 -2.91
C PRO A 86 -6.38 13.39 -1.89
N ALA A 87 -7.37 12.98 -1.09
CA ALA A 87 -7.24 11.89 -0.13
C ALA A 87 -6.82 10.55 -0.76
N CYS A 88 -7.00 10.36 -2.07
CA CYS A 88 -6.51 9.16 -2.76
C CYS A 88 -4.97 9.07 -2.76
N LEU A 89 -4.26 10.21 -2.74
CA LEU A 89 -2.80 10.25 -2.65
C LEU A 89 -2.32 9.75 -1.29
N LEU A 90 -3.03 10.12 -0.23
CA LEU A 90 -2.77 9.60 1.12
C LEU A 90 -3.02 8.09 1.18
N ALA A 91 -4.13 7.61 0.62
CA ALA A 91 -4.41 6.18 0.55
C ALA A 91 -3.32 5.42 -0.23
N ALA A 92 -2.89 5.94 -1.38
CA ALA A 92 -1.79 5.35 -2.16
C ALA A 92 -0.48 5.28 -1.37
N ALA A 93 -0.11 6.36 -0.66
CA ALA A 93 1.08 6.39 0.18
C ALA A 93 1.03 5.36 1.32
N LEU A 94 -0.13 5.23 1.98
CA LEU A 94 -0.35 4.27 3.06
C LEU A 94 -0.29 2.81 2.56
N LEU A 95 -0.93 2.50 1.44
CA LEU A 95 -0.87 1.16 0.84
C LEU A 95 0.55 0.80 0.41
N LEU A 96 1.28 1.75 -0.19
CA LEU A 96 2.69 1.54 -0.54
C LEU A 96 3.55 1.31 0.71
N ALA A 97 3.34 2.08 1.77
CA ALA A 97 4.05 1.89 3.04
C ALA A 97 3.77 0.49 3.64
N ALA A 98 2.52 0.02 3.59
CA ALA A 98 2.16 -1.33 4.04
C ALA A 98 2.88 -2.41 3.23
N HIS A 99 2.89 -2.27 1.91
CA HIS A 99 3.54 -3.22 1.00
C HIS A 99 5.05 -3.30 1.24
N VAL A 100 5.72 -2.15 1.31
CA VAL A 100 7.17 -2.06 1.53
C VAL A 100 7.55 -2.60 2.91
N ALA A 101 6.73 -2.30 3.93
CA ALA A 101 6.93 -2.87 5.26
C ALA A 101 6.86 -4.39 5.22
N GLY A 102 5.87 -4.97 4.52
CA GLY A 102 5.78 -6.42 4.36
C GLY A 102 6.96 -7.05 3.61
N LEU A 103 7.45 -6.39 2.56
CA LEU A 103 8.67 -6.84 1.87
C LEU A 103 9.87 -6.83 2.81
N LEU A 104 10.09 -5.75 3.56
CA LEU A 104 11.19 -5.64 4.52
C LEU A 104 11.11 -6.68 5.65
N VAL A 105 9.90 -6.99 6.13
CA VAL A 105 9.69 -8.05 7.12
C VAL A 105 10.01 -9.43 6.52
N ALA A 106 9.64 -9.68 5.26
CA ALA A 106 9.90 -10.95 4.58
C ALA A 106 11.39 -11.18 4.25
N TYR A 107 12.21 -10.13 4.14
CA TYR A 107 13.63 -10.25 3.76
C TYR A 107 14.55 -10.83 4.84
N GLY A 108 14.15 -10.89 6.12
CA GLY A 108 15.08 -11.29 7.17
C GLY A 108 14.44 -11.92 8.41
N PRO A 109 15.24 -12.65 9.22
CA PRO A 109 14.77 -13.23 10.46
C PRO A 109 14.23 -12.18 11.43
N ASP A 110 13.13 -12.49 12.11
CA ASP A 110 12.45 -11.62 13.08
C ASP A 110 13.33 -11.04 14.20
N ALA A 111 14.42 -11.74 14.54
CA ALA A 111 15.34 -11.36 15.62
C ALA A 111 16.44 -10.37 15.18
N LEU A 112 16.65 -10.19 13.88
CA LEU A 112 17.69 -9.29 13.38
C LEU A 112 17.14 -7.85 13.24
N PRO A 113 17.97 -6.84 13.55
CA PRO A 113 17.61 -5.46 13.28
C PRO A 113 17.49 -5.24 11.77
N VAL A 114 16.55 -4.37 11.38
CA VAL A 114 16.38 -3.96 9.98
C VAL A 114 17.63 -3.21 9.54
N ASP A 115 18.30 -3.69 8.49
CA ASP A 115 19.45 -3.01 7.92
C ASP A 115 19.05 -1.62 7.39
N ARG A 116 19.80 -0.59 7.78
CA ARG A 116 19.52 0.80 7.40
C ARG A 116 19.75 1.02 5.92
N GLY A 117 20.75 0.36 5.32
CA GLY A 117 21.05 0.48 3.89
C GLY A 117 19.88 -0.04 3.05
N LEU A 118 19.39 -1.24 3.39
CA LEU A 118 18.23 -1.85 2.76
C LEU A 118 16.96 -0.99 2.95
N LEU A 119 16.71 -0.48 4.16
CA LEU A 119 15.58 0.41 4.43
C LEU A 119 15.62 1.66 3.55
N LEU A 120 16.76 2.34 3.48
CA LEU A 120 16.92 3.55 2.66
C LEU A 120 16.77 3.28 1.17
N LEU A 121 17.29 2.15 0.68
CA LEU A 121 17.11 1.73 -0.70
C LEU A 121 15.62 1.56 -1.04
N TRP A 122 14.89 0.84 -0.20
CA TRP A 122 13.44 0.65 -0.37
C TRP A 122 12.67 1.94 -0.24
N LEU A 123 13.01 2.82 0.71
CA LEU A 123 12.40 4.14 0.83
C LEU A 123 12.61 4.98 -0.43
N ARG A 124 13.81 4.96 -1.03
CA ARG A 124 14.08 5.68 -2.30
C ARG A 124 13.27 5.11 -3.45
N ARG A 125 13.25 3.78 -3.62
CA ARG A 125 12.45 3.12 -4.67
C ARG A 125 10.96 3.40 -4.51
N SER A 126 10.47 3.35 -3.27
CA SER A 126 9.08 3.61 -2.94
C SER A 126 8.73 5.08 -3.14
N GLY A 127 9.61 6.00 -2.76
CA GLY A 127 9.43 7.43 -3.04
C GLY A 127 9.29 7.71 -4.53
N LEU A 128 10.14 7.09 -5.36
CA LEU A 128 10.04 7.20 -6.82
C LEU A 128 8.73 6.60 -7.35
N ALA A 129 8.33 5.42 -6.88
CA ALA A 129 7.06 4.80 -7.26
C ALA A 129 5.86 5.66 -6.82
N LEU A 130 5.94 6.28 -5.64
CA LEU A 130 4.89 7.14 -5.09
C LEU A 130 4.66 8.37 -5.97
N LEU A 131 5.67 8.88 -6.70
CA LEU A 131 5.52 10.00 -7.63
C LEU A 131 4.56 9.70 -8.80
N LEU A 132 4.30 8.43 -9.10
CA LEU A 132 3.28 8.08 -10.10
C LEU A 132 1.89 8.51 -9.65
N ALA A 133 1.55 8.39 -8.37
CA ALA A 133 0.24 8.75 -7.85
C ALA A 133 -0.11 10.25 -8.04
N PRO A 134 0.70 11.24 -7.61
CA PRO A 134 0.42 12.65 -7.88
C PRO A 134 0.52 12.99 -9.37
N SER A 135 1.39 12.32 -10.14
CA SER A 135 1.48 12.54 -11.59
C SER A 135 0.17 12.15 -12.29
N LEU A 136 -0.36 10.97 -11.97
CA LEU A 136 -1.64 10.49 -12.48
C LEU A 136 -2.81 11.35 -11.98
N TYR A 137 -2.75 11.81 -10.72
CA TYR A 137 -3.74 12.73 -10.18
C TYR A 137 -3.76 14.05 -10.95
N VAL A 138 -2.61 14.69 -11.17
CA VAL A 138 -2.50 15.93 -11.95
C VAL A 138 -3.01 15.71 -13.38
N LEU A 139 -2.60 14.62 -14.04
CA LEU A 139 -3.09 14.28 -15.36
C LEU A 139 -4.62 14.14 -15.39
N ALA A 140 -5.19 13.45 -14.40
CA ALA A 140 -6.63 13.27 -14.30
C ALA A 140 -7.38 14.58 -14.00
N VAL A 141 -6.78 15.52 -13.25
CA VAL A 141 -7.30 16.88 -13.10
C VAL A 141 -7.29 17.63 -14.44
N LEU A 142 -6.19 17.55 -15.20
CA LEU A 142 -6.03 18.26 -16.47
C LEU A 142 -7.01 17.76 -17.55
N VAL A 143 -7.32 16.47 -17.55
CA VAL A 143 -8.23 15.84 -18.53
C VAL A 143 -9.69 15.81 -18.03
N ARG A 144 -9.95 16.27 -16.80
CA ARG A 144 -11.32 16.34 -16.26
C ARG A 144 -12.23 17.13 -17.20
N GLY A 145 -13.40 16.58 -17.52
CA GLY A 145 -14.37 17.18 -18.45
C GLY A 145 -14.09 16.92 -19.94
N HIS A 146 -12.98 16.27 -20.28
CA HIS A 146 -12.64 15.85 -21.65
C HIS A 146 -12.83 14.33 -21.80
N GLU A 147 -14.01 13.82 -21.44
CA GLU A 147 -14.36 12.40 -21.44
C GLU A 147 -14.45 11.83 -22.86
N ALA A 148 -13.29 11.66 -23.51
CA ALA A 148 -13.19 10.87 -24.73
C ALA A 148 -13.19 9.37 -24.35
N PRO A 149 -14.00 8.53 -25.02
CA PRO A 149 -13.95 7.09 -24.82
C PRO A 149 -12.53 6.58 -25.13
N GLY A 150 -11.80 6.13 -24.10
CA GLY A 150 -10.43 5.59 -24.23
C GLY A 150 -9.39 6.20 -23.28
N VAL A 151 -9.69 7.31 -22.58
CA VAL A 151 -8.74 7.93 -21.62
C VAL A 151 -8.29 6.96 -20.53
N TRP A 152 -9.18 6.09 -20.05
CA TRP A 152 -8.84 5.05 -19.07
C TRP A 152 -7.87 3.99 -19.61
N VAL A 153 -7.96 3.65 -20.91
CA VAL A 153 -7.06 2.69 -21.57
C VAL A 153 -5.67 3.30 -21.69
N VAL A 154 -5.58 4.58 -22.03
CA VAL A 154 -4.30 5.32 -22.09
C VAL A 154 -3.68 5.47 -20.71
N GLY A 155 -4.49 5.77 -19.68
CA GLY A 155 -4.03 5.82 -18.29
C GLY A 155 -3.51 4.47 -17.80
N LEU A 156 -4.22 3.39 -18.12
CA LEU A 156 -3.80 2.02 -17.78
C LEU A 156 -2.52 1.61 -18.54
N ALA A 157 -2.45 1.92 -19.84
CA ALA A 157 -1.27 1.66 -20.65
C ALA A 157 -0.05 2.44 -20.14
N ALA A 158 -0.21 3.72 -19.80
CA ALA A 158 0.85 4.53 -19.21
C ALA A 158 1.32 3.97 -17.86
N ALA A 159 0.40 3.53 -17.01
CA ALA A 159 0.73 2.88 -15.75
C ALA A 159 1.49 1.56 -15.97
N LEU A 160 1.05 0.72 -16.91
CA LEU A 160 1.74 -0.53 -17.28
C LEU A 160 3.14 -0.26 -17.84
N VAL A 161 3.31 0.73 -18.71
CA VAL A 161 4.61 1.15 -19.24
C VAL A 161 5.51 1.66 -18.13
N ALA A 162 5.00 2.47 -17.20
CA ALA A 162 5.77 2.96 -16.06
C ALA A 162 6.25 1.80 -15.16
N VAL A 163 5.39 0.81 -14.90
CA VAL A 163 5.76 -0.40 -14.16
C VAL A 163 6.85 -1.19 -14.91
N LEU A 164 6.68 -1.42 -16.21
CA LEU A 164 7.67 -2.09 -17.06
C LEU A 164 9.01 -1.38 -17.07
N VAL A 165 9.02 -0.07 -17.28
CA VAL A 165 10.24 0.76 -17.28
C VAL A 165 10.91 0.70 -15.90
N ALA A 166 10.14 0.81 -14.82
CA ALA A 166 10.68 0.66 -13.47
C ALA A 166 11.31 -0.73 -13.28
N THR A 167 10.61 -1.80 -13.64
CA THR A 167 11.14 -3.18 -13.55
C THR A 167 12.44 -3.33 -14.31
N VAL A 168 12.51 -2.89 -15.57
CA VAL A 168 13.71 -2.99 -16.42
C VAL A 168 14.86 -2.13 -15.90
N ALA A 169 14.58 -0.89 -15.48
CA ALA A 169 15.60 0.00 -14.94
C ALA A 169 16.19 -0.54 -13.63
N PHE A 170 15.40 -1.28 -12.84
CA PHE A 170 15.86 -1.87 -11.59
C PHE A 170 16.54 -3.24 -11.76
N THR A 171 16.25 -3.99 -12.82
CA THR A 171 16.95 -5.25 -13.11
C THR A 171 18.25 -5.07 -13.90
N GLY A 172 18.39 -3.97 -14.67
CA GLY A 172 19.62 -3.67 -15.42
C GLY A 172 20.75 -3.01 -14.61
N GLN A 173 20.58 -2.87 -13.29
CA GLN A 173 21.56 -2.25 -12.38
C GLN A 173 22.29 -3.30 -11.50
N GLU A 174 22.04 -4.59 -11.71
CA GLU A 174 22.81 -5.71 -11.16
C GLU A 174 23.89 -6.16 -12.17
#